data_AF-A0A7L9A8Q3-F1
#
_entry.id   AF-A0A7L9A8Q3-F1
#
_cell.length_a   1.000
_cell.length_b   1.000
_cell.length_c   1.000
_cell.angle_alpha   90.00
_cell.angle_beta   90.00
_cell.angle_gamma   90.00
#
_symmetry.space_group_name_H-M   'P 1'
#
loop_
_entity.id
_entity.type
_entity.pdbx_description
1 polymer ?
#
loop_
_entity_poly.entity_id
_entity_poly.type
_entity_poly.pdbx_seq_one_letter_code
_entity_poly.pdbx_strand_id
1 'polypeptide(L)'
;LSPGEILGCTAPKLDSDILIYLGDGRFHLESIMIANPSVPAYKYDPYDKKFTSETYNHELMQDNRKNQISAAKNASKFGLILGTLGRQGSTKVLSNLEKQIQNSKKKYVKILLSKIF
;
A
#
# COMPACT_ATOMS: atom_id res chain seq x y z
N LEU A 1 -12.18 0.53 13.42
CA LEU A 1 -12.67 1.25 12.23
C LEU A 1 -14.17 1.29 12.33
N SER A 2 -14.72 2.49 12.36
CA SER A 2 -16.16 2.68 12.28
C SER A 2 -16.65 2.40 10.85
N PRO A 3 -17.94 2.10 10.64
CA PRO A 3 -18.49 1.96 9.30
C PRO A 3 -18.17 3.16 8.42
N GLY A 4 -17.68 2.91 7.19
CA GLY A 4 -17.26 3.95 6.23
C GLY A 4 -15.85 4.53 6.45
N GLU A 5 -15.17 4.18 7.53
CA GLU A 5 -13.80 4.61 7.79
C GLU A 5 -12.79 3.76 7.00
N ILE A 6 -11.84 4.42 6.33
CA ILE A 6 -10.76 3.76 5.58
C ILE A 6 -9.38 4.24 6.08
N LEU A 7 -8.39 3.34 6.02
CA LEU A 7 -6.99 3.66 6.33
C LEU A 7 -6.13 3.39 5.11
N GLY A 8 -4.97 4.05 5.00
CA GLY A 8 -4.08 3.83 3.86
C GLY A 8 -3.56 2.40 3.78
N CYS A 9 -3.46 1.71 4.92
CA CYS A 9 -3.02 0.32 5.01
C CYS A 9 -4.15 -0.72 4.96
N THR A 10 -5.42 -0.30 4.95
CA THR A 10 -6.58 -1.20 4.99
C THR A 10 -7.73 -0.64 4.16
N ALA A 11 -8.07 -1.34 3.08
CA ALA A 11 -9.17 -0.99 2.18
C ALA A 11 -10.14 -2.18 2.02
N PRO A 12 -11.44 -2.03 2.34
CA PRO A 12 -12.43 -3.06 2.11
C PRO A 12 -12.72 -3.29 0.62
N LYS A 13 -13.25 -4.47 0.28
CA LYS A 13 -13.91 -4.70 -1.00
C LYS A 13 -15.28 -4.06 -0.98
N LEU A 14 -15.62 -3.35 -2.05
CA LEU A 14 -16.89 -2.65 -2.18
C LEU A 14 -17.87 -3.48 -3.02
N ASP A 15 -19.10 -3.55 -2.54
CA ASP A 15 -20.26 -4.03 -3.29
C ASP A 15 -21.19 -2.83 -3.52
N SER A 16 -20.71 -1.89 -4.32
CA SER A 16 -21.36 -0.60 -4.55
C SER A 16 -21.00 -0.09 -5.93
N ASP A 17 -21.95 0.57 -6.59
CA ASP A 17 -21.76 1.08 -7.94
C ASP A 17 -20.79 2.27 -7.99
N ILE A 18 -20.69 3.04 -6.90
CA ILE A 18 -19.90 4.27 -6.82
C ILE A 18 -19.26 4.40 -5.43
N LEU A 19 -18.03 4.92 -5.41
CA LEU A 19 -17.32 5.35 -4.20
C LEU A 19 -17.33 6.89 -4.13
N ILE A 20 -17.77 7.45 -2.99
CA ILE A 20 -17.60 8.86 -2.66
C ILE A 20 -16.68 8.96 -1.44
N TYR A 21 -15.50 9.56 -1.63
CA TYR A 21 -14.55 9.86 -0.57
C TYR A 21 -14.77 11.27 -0.05
N LEU A 22 -14.96 11.40 1.26
CA LEU A 22 -15.11 12.66 1.97
C LEU A 22 -13.81 12.96 2.72
N GLY A 23 -13.04 13.91 2.23
CA GLY A 23 -11.77 14.29 2.85
C GLY A 23 -10.82 14.98 1.88
N ASP A 24 -9.76 15.55 2.44
CA ASP A 24 -8.65 16.10 1.68
C ASP A 24 -7.61 15.01 1.35
N GLY A 25 -6.64 15.38 0.51
CA GLY A 25 -5.58 14.47 0.08
C GLY A 25 -6.07 13.34 -0.84
N ARG A 26 -5.18 12.37 -1.08
CA ARG A 26 -5.46 11.21 -1.95
C ARG A 26 -4.98 9.87 -1.39
N PHE A 27 -4.15 9.84 -0.35
CA PHE A 27 -3.54 8.58 0.10
C PHE A 27 -4.55 7.49 0.50
N HIS A 28 -5.57 7.87 1.28
CA HIS A 28 -6.66 6.97 1.67
C HIS A 28 -7.52 6.56 0.47
N LEU A 29 -7.86 7.54 -0.38
CA LEU A 29 -8.63 7.33 -1.60
C LEU A 29 -7.90 6.40 -2.59
N GLU A 30 -6.60 6.55 -2.76
CA GLU A 30 -5.78 5.70 -3.61
C GLU A 30 -5.77 4.26 -3.09
N SER A 31 -5.70 4.04 -1.78
CA SER A 31 -5.77 2.69 -1.20
C SER A 31 -7.07 1.96 -1.57
N ILE A 32 -8.21 2.64 -1.46
CA ILE A 32 -9.51 2.04 -1.81
C ILE A 32 -9.70 1.90 -3.32
N MET A 33 -9.18 2.84 -4.13
CA MET A 33 -9.17 2.72 -5.61
C MET A 33 -8.31 1.54 -6.07
N ILE A 34 -7.13 1.33 -5.47
CA ILE A 34 -6.25 0.18 -5.74
C ILE A 34 -6.97 -1.14 -5.42
N ALA A 35 -7.73 -1.18 -4.32
CA ALA A 35 -8.47 -2.35 -3.93
C ALA A 35 -9.70 -2.62 -4.80
N ASN A 36 -10.30 -1.60 -5.41
CA ASN A 36 -11.56 -1.66 -6.15
C ASN A 36 -11.47 -0.94 -7.52
N PRO A 37 -10.63 -1.44 -8.45
CA PRO A 37 -10.31 -0.75 -9.71
C PRO A 37 -11.50 -0.47 -10.63
N SER A 38 -12.57 -1.27 -10.52
CA SER A 38 -13.75 -1.18 -11.37
C SER A 38 -14.83 -0.24 -10.84
N VAL A 39 -14.69 0.25 -9.61
CA VAL A 39 -15.69 1.13 -8.97
C VAL A 39 -15.32 2.58 -9.27
N PRO A 40 -16.16 3.34 -9.98
CA PRO A 40 -15.98 4.78 -10.16
C PRO A 40 -15.81 5.50 -8.82
N ALA A 41 -14.76 6.32 -8.72
CA ALA A 41 -14.43 7.04 -7.50
C ALA A 41 -14.60 8.54 -7.68
N TYR A 42 -15.17 9.18 -6.67
CA TYR A 42 -15.30 10.63 -6.57
C TYR A 42 -14.76 11.10 -5.23
N LYS A 43 -14.22 12.31 -5.20
CA LYS A 43 -13.80 12.98 -3.97
C LYS A 43 -14.59 14.26 -3.76
N TYR A 44 -15.09 14.44 -2.55
CA TYR A 44 -15.49 15.73 -2.05
C TYR A 44 -14.49 16.22 -1.01
N ASP A 45 -13.81 17.32 -1.32
CA ASP A 45 -12.94 18.01 -0.37
C ASP A 45 -13.75 19.05 0.41
N PRO A 46 -13.96 18.89 1.73
CA PRO A 46 -14.79 19.81 2.51
C PRO A 46 -14.15 21.19 2.72
N TYR A 47 -12.82 21.31 2.58
CA TYR A 47 -12.11 22.59 2.73
C TYR A 47 -12.21 23.40 1.44
N ASP A 48 -11.91 22.74 0.33
CA ASP A 48 -11.92 23.36 -1.00
C ASP A 48 -13.34 23.45 -1.60
N LYS A 49 -14.31 22.73 -1.01
CA LYS A 49 -15.69 22.57 -1.50
C LYS A 49 -15.75 22.10 -2.96
N LYS A 50 -14.80 21.25 -3.35
CA LYS A 50 -14.68 20.72 -4.72
C LYS A 50 -15.14 19.27 -4.75
N PHE A 51 -15.92 18.95 -5.77
CA PHE A 51 -16.31 17.59 -6.11
C PHE A 51 -15.60 17.18 -7.40
N THR A 52 -14.76 16.16 -7.34
CA THR A 52 -13.93 15.71 -8.47
C THR A 52 -14.14 14.23 -8.75
N SER A 53 -14.12 13.86 -10.03
CA SER A 53 -13.95 12.46 -10.44
C SER A 53 -12.48 12.09 -10.33
N GLU A 54 -12.21 10.92 -9.73
CA GLU A 54 -10.87 10.51 -9.35
C GLU A 54 -10.52 9.20 -10.04
N THR A 55 -9.33 9.16 -10.62
CA THR A 55 -8.81 7.98 -11.32
C THR A 55 -7.49 7.55 -10.73
N TYR A 56 -7.24 6.24 -10.74
CA TYR A 56 -5.96 5.66 -10.41
C TYR A 56 -5.43 4.86 -11.60
N ASN A 57 -4.21 5.18 -12.05
CA ASN A 57 -3.59 4.46 -13.16
C ASN A 57 -3.06 3.10 -12.67
N HIS A 58 -3.93 2.11 -12.73
CA HIS A 58 -3.63 0.74 -12.31
C HIS A 58 -2.56 0.08 -13.18
N GLU A 59 -2.56 0.35 -14.48
CA GLU A 59 -1.58 -0.21 -15.41
C GLU A 59 -0.18 0.30 -15.06
N LEU A 60 -0.02 1.61 -14.93
CA LEU A 60 1.25 2.22 -14.52
C LEU A 60 1.73 1.71 -13.16
N MET A 61 0.84 1.58 -12.17
CA MET A 61 1.18 1.03 -10.86
C MET A 61 1.67 -0.42 -10.97
N GLN A 62 0.97 -1.26 -11.73
CA GLN A 62 1.36 -2.65 -11.95
C GLN A 62 2.70 -2.76 -12.68
N ASP A 63 2.91 -1.95 -13.70
CA ASP A 63 4.14 -1.98 -14.50
C ASP A 63 5.34 -1.49 -13.68
N ASN A 64 5.19 -0.41 -12.92
CA ASN A 64 6.20 0.02 -11.95
C ASN A 64 6.53 -1.11 -10.97
N ARG A 65 5.51 -1.79 -10.42
CA ARG A 65 5.72 -2.91 -9.50
C ARG A 65 6.43 -4.09 -10.16
N LYS A 66 6.04 -4.47 -11.38
CA LYS A 66 6.70 -5.53 -12.17
C LYS A 66 8.16 -5.20 -12.45
N ASN A 67 8.45 -3.96 -12.82
CA ASN A 67 9.81 -3.49 -13.11
C ASN A 67 10.71 -3.61 -11.88
N GLN A 68 10.24 -3.16 -10.72
CA GLN A 68 10.99 -3.29 -9.46
C GLN A 68 11.19 -4.75 -9.05
N ILE A 69 10.17 -5.59 -9.20
CA ILE A 69 10.30 -7.04 -8.96
C ILE A 69 11.34 -7.66 -9.90
N SER A 70 11.31 -7.31 -11.19
CA SER A 70 12.24 -7.80 -12.20
C SER A 70 13.68 -7.43 -11.86
N ALA A 71 13.93 -6.17 -11.50
CA ALA A 71 15.24 -5.70 -11.05
C ALA A 71 15.72 -6.47 -9.80
N ALA A 72 14.83 -6.73 -8.84
CA ALA A 72 15.14 -7.45 -7.62
C ALA A 72 15.41 -8.95 -7.80
N LYS A 73 14.98 -9.59 -8.92
CA LYS A 73 15.21 -11.03 -9.16
C LYS A 73 16.69 -11.39 -9.11
N ASN A 74 17.54 -10.53 -9.67
CA ASN A 74 18.99 -10.74 -9.75
C ASN A 74 19.76 -10.27 -8.51
N ALA A 75 19.09 -9.64 -7.53
CA ALA A 75 19.74 -9.21 -6.31
C ALA A 75 20.19 -10.42 -5.47
N SER A 76 21.41 -10.36 -4.93
CA SER A 76 21.99 -11.41 -4.07
C SER A 76 21.88 -11.10 -2.57
N LYS A 77 21.57 -9.84 -2.22
CA LYS A 77 21.45 -9.33 -0.86
C LYS A 77 20.20 -8.46 -0.72
N PHE A 78 19.45 -8.63 0.37
CA PHE A 78 18.23 -7.87 0.66
C PHE A 78 18.30 -7.14 2.01
N GLY A 79 17.80 -5.92 2.07
CA GLY A 79 17.52 -5.23 3.33
C GLY A 79 16.09 -5.52 3.78
N LEU A 80 15.91 -6.07 4.98
CA LEU A 80 14.60 -6.26 5.60
C LEU A 80 14.35 -5.15 6.61
N ILE A 81 13.45 -4.23 6.29
CA ILE A 81 13.11 -3.10 7.13
C ILE A 81 11.90 -3.47 8.01
N LEU A 82 12.04 -3.31 9.33
CA LEU A 82 10.94 -3.43 10.29
C LEU A 82 10.71 -2.08 10.97
N GLY A 83 9.52 -1.52 10.78
CA GLY A 83 9.07 -0.34 11.51
C GLY A 83 8.88 -0.64 12.99
N THR A 84 9.54 0.10 13.87
CA THR A 84 9.46 -0.09 15.34
C THR A 84 8.46 0.85 16.01
N LEU A 85 7.85 1.77 15.26
CA LEU A 85 6.86 2.71 15.79
C LEU A 85 5.46 2.12 15.80
N GLY A 86 4.81 2.16 16.95
CA GLY A 86 3.41 1.74 17.12
C GLY A 86 3.18 0.30 16.65
N ARG A 87 2.18 0.11 15.78
CA ARG A 87 1.79 -1.20 15.21
C ARG A 87 2.18 -1.38 13.74
N GLN A 88 3.22 -0.68 13.28
CA GLN A 88 3.68 -0.74 11.88
C GLN A 88 4.42 -2.04 11.54
N GLY A 89 5.20 -2.57 12.50
CA GLY A 89 6.01 -3.77 12.30
C GLY A 89 5.30 -5.07 12.68
N SER A 90 5.55 -6.13 11.91
CA SER A 90 5.14 -7.50 12.25
C SER A 90 6.35 -8.44 12.28
N THR A 91 6.74 -8.88 13.46
CA THR A 91 7.86 -9.83 13.66
C THR A 91 7.58 -11.20 13.03
N LYS A 92 6.31 -11.61 12.99
CA LYS A 92 5.86 -12.83 12.30
C LYS A 92 6.11 -12.73 10.80
N VAL A 93 5.73 -11.61 10.17
CA VAL A 93 5.99 -11.37 8.74
C VAL A 93 7.49 -11.30 8.47
N LEU A 94 8.24 -10.60 9.31
CA LEU A 94 9.70 -10.52 9.20
C LEU A 94 10.33 -11.91 9.21
N SER A 95 9.99 -12.75 10.19
CA SER A 95 10.53 -14.12 10.29
C SER A 95 10.20 -14.97 9.06
N ASN A 96 9.00 -14.82 8.49
CA ASN A 96 8.63 -15.49 7.25
C ASN A 96 9.49 -15.03 6.07
N LEU A 97 9.75 -13.73 5.95
CA LEU A 97 10.63 -13.17 4.90
C LEU A 97 12.08 -13.64 5.05
N GLU A 98 12.61 -13.66 6.28
CA GLU A 98 13.94 -14.19 6.58
C GLU A 98 14.09 -15.63 6.07
N LYS A 99 13.12 -16.50 6.39
CA LYS A 99 13.10 -17.90 5.93
C LYS A 99 13.06 -18.02 4.41
N GLN A 100 12.22 -17.23 3.74
CA GLN A 100 12.11 -17.28 2.27
C GLN A 100 13.41 -16.87 1.58
N ILE A 101 14.10 -15.85 2.08
CA ILE A 101 15.38 -15.39 1.53
C ILE A 101 16.48 -16.44 1.76
N GLN A 102 16.54 -17.03 2.97
CA GLN A 102 17.47 -18.11 3.29
C GLN A 102 17.25 -19.34 2.41
N ASN A 103 16.01 -19.77 2.22
CA ASN A 103 15.64 -20.89 1.33
C ASN A 103 16.05 -20.63 -0.13
N SER A 104 16.06 -19.36 -0.53
CA SER A 104 16.53 -18.93 -1.86
C SER A 104 18.06 -18.82 -1.95
N LYS A 105 18.80 -19.22 -0.91
CA LYS A 105 20.28 -19.10 -0.79
C LYS A 105 20.80 -17.67 -0.96
N LYS A 106 19.97 -16.67 -0.62
CA LYS A 106 20.33 -15.24 -0.68
C LYS A 106 20.64 -14.71 0.71
N LYS A 107 21.38 -13.60 0.78
CA LYS A 107 21.75 -12.96 2.06
C LYS A 107 20.76 -11.84 2.40
N TYR A 108 20.60 -11.52 3.68
CA TYR A 108 19.86 -10.35 4.10
C TYR A 108 20.48 -9.64 5.29
N VAL A 109 20.07 -8.38 5.50
CA VAL A 109 20.38 -7.56 6.68
C VAL A 109 19.06 -7.06 7.26
N LYS A 110 18.88 -7.17 8.58
CA LYS A 110 17.76 -6.55 9.28
C LYS A 110 18.05 -5.10 9.61
N ILE A 111 17.10 -4.24 9.34
CA ILE A 111 17.16 -2.81 9.60
C ILE A 111 15.92 -2.44 10.43
N LEU A 112 16.13 -1.95 11.65
CA LEU A 112 15.04 -1.57 12.56
C LEU A 112 14.98 -0.05 12.63
N LEU A 113 13.86 0.55 12.25
CA LEU A 113 13.71 2.01 12.19
C LEU A 113 12.37 2.44 12.79
N SER A 114 12.36 3.54 13.56
CA SER A 114 11.12 4.13 14.07
C SER A 114 10.39 4.95 13.00
N LYS A 115 11.14 5.56 12.07
CA LYS A 115 10.61 6.28 10.91
C LYS A 115 11.41 5.88 9.67
N ILE A 116 10.71 5.60 8.58
CA ILE A 116 11.29 5.31 7.27
C ILE A 116 11.12 6.59 6.44
N PHE A 117 12.23 7.10 5.90
CA PHE A 117 12.28 8.33 5.10
C PHE A 117 12.47 8.00 3.63
#